data_AF-A0A0Q8FZ57-F1
#
_entry.id   AF-A0A0Q8FZ57-F1
#
_cell.length_a   1.000
_cell.length_b   1.000
_cell.length_c   1.000
_cell.angle_alpha   90.00
_cell.angle_beta   90.00
_cell.angle_gamma   90.00
#
_symmetry.space_group_name_H-M   'P 1'
#
loop_
_entity.id
_entity.type
_entity.pdbx_description
1 polymer ?
#
loop_
_entity_poly.entity_id
_entity_poly.type
_entity_poly.pdbx_seq_one_letter_code
_entity_poly.pdbx_strand_id
1 'polypeptide(L)'
;MRGASANTIVAHGDLKLVLTKGQRAETALARYQIFIKTDVDRKVQTAEVQDPRVETADLPKVQCGWRVQAYLQRNTCFWSMSGLFSCTDLVSDELPDAETGAADLDPAQATDACGLSFAPAREARERLEAKLSAGAEARFEDDYRLKLRPLLTASGVQVRRAP
;
A
#
# COMPACT_ATOMS: atom_id res chain seq x y z
N MET A 1 11.83 18.27 -10.54
CA MET A 1 12.45 16.91 -10.58
C MET A 1 11.35 15.91 -10.32
N ARG A 2 11.32 14.75 -11.01
CA ARG A 2 10.37 13.69 -10.68
C ARG A 2 10.72 13.15 -9.29
N GLY A 3 9.73 13.06 -8.39
CA GLY A 3 9.92 12.43 -7.09
C GLY A 3 10.27 10.95 -7.23
N ALA A 4 10.87 10.38 -6.18
CA ALA A 4 11.14 8.95 -6.10
C ALA A 4 9.88 8.21 -5.59
N SER A 5 9.58 7.04 -6.17
CA SER A 5 8.40 6.25 -5.78
C SER A 5 8.74 4.76 -5.72
N ALA A 6 8.18 4.04 -4.75
CA ALA A 6 8.28 2.59 -4.65
C ALA A 6 7.06 1.96 -4.00
N ASN A 7 6.82 0.70 -4.35
CA ASN A 7 5.86 -0.16 -3.67
C ASN A 7 6.61 -1.27 -2.92
N THR A 8 6.31 -1.45 -1.64
CA THR A 8 6.85 -2.53 -0.80
C THR A 8 5.73 -3.47 -0.40
N ILE A 9 5.89 -4.78 -0.64
CA ILE A 9 4.97 -5.79 -0.10
C ILE A 9 5.30 -5.98 1.39
N VAL A 10 4.28 -5.84 2.24
CA VAL A 10 4.41 -5.93 3.70
C VAL A 10 3.98 -7.31 4.21
N ALA A 11 2.89 -7.83 3.67
CA ALA A 11 2.33 -9.12 4.04
C ALA A 11 1.57 -9.72 2.87
N HIS A 12 1.47 -11.04 2.84
CA HIS A 12 0.62 -11.76 1.90
C HIS A 12 -0.04 -12.94 2.60
N GLY A 13 -1.17 -13.41 2.07
CA GLY A 13 -1.93 -14.49 2.67
C GLY A 13 -2.87 -15.12 1.66
N ASP A 14 -3.00 -16.44 1.75
CA ASP A 14 -3.82 -17.24 0.84
C ASP A 14 -4.94 -17.91 1.63
N LEU A 15 -6.19 -17.55 1.32
CA LEU A 15 -7.37 -18.16 1.92
C LEU A 15 -7.99 -19.15 0.94
N LYS A 16 -7.88 -20.44 1.27
CA LYS A 16 -8.50 -21.51 0.50
C LYS A 16 -9.98 -21.62 0.82
N LEU A 17 -10.80 -21.69 -0.21
CA LEU A 17 -12.25 -21.74 -0.13
C LEU A 17 -12.80 -22.93 -0.93
N VAL A 18 -13.93 -23.45 -0.48
CA VAL A 18 -14.78 -24.35 -1.25
C VAL A 18 -16.10 -23.63 -1.50
N LEU A 19 -16.47 -23.54 -2.77
CA LEU A 19 -17.65 -22.87 -3.26
C LEU A 19 -18.64 -23.92 -3.76
N THR A 20 -19.83 -23.95 -3.18
CA THR A 20 -20.86 -24.93 -3.55
C THR A 20 -22.09 -24.23 -4.12
N LYS A 21 -22.57 -24.67 -5.28
CA LYS A 21 -23.83 -24.21 -5.89
C LYS A 21 -24.60 -25.40 -6.46
N GLY A 22 -25.79 -25.63 -5.94
CA GLY A 22 -26.54 -26.85 -6.24
C GLY A 22 -25.75 -28.09 -5.79
N GLN A 23 -25.53 -29.03 -6.72
CA GLN A 23 -24.76 -30.27 -6.47
C GLN A 23 -23.28 -30.18 -6.88
N ARG A 24 -22.80 -28.99 -7.27
CA ARG A 24 -21.42 -28.78 -7.73
C ARG A 24 -20.61 -28.05 -6.68
N ALA A 25 -19.37 -28.47 -6.50
CA ALA A 25 -18.39 -27.83 -5.65
C ALA A 25 -17.13 -27.49 -6.45
N GLU A 26 -16.57 -26.32 -6.21
CA GLU A 26 -15.32 -25.84 -6.82
C GLU A 26 -14.39 -25.30 -5.75
N THR A 27 -13.08 -25.47 -5.97
CA THR A 27 -12.06 -24.90 -5.09
C THR A 27 -11.73 -23.49 -5.56
N ALA A 28 -11.66 -22.56 -4.63
CA ALA A 28 -11.19 -21.20 -4.87
C ALA A 28 -10.07 -20.81 -3.90
N LEU A 29 -9.30 -19.81 -4.28
CA LEU A 29 -8.20 -19.24 -3.50
C LEU A 29 -8.30 -17.73 -3.56
N ALA A 30 -8.57 -17.11 -2.41
CA ALA A 30 -8.46 -15.67 -2.27
C ALA A 30 -7.04 -15.33 -1.83
N ARG A 31 -6.27 -14.70 -2.72
CA ARG A 31 -4.92 -14.23 -2.47
C ARG A 31 -4.98 -12.79 -2.03
N TYR A 32 -4.41 -12.51 -0.87
CA TYR A 32 -4.31 -11.18 -0.31
C TYR A 32 -2.86 -10.72 -0.28
N GLN A 33 -2.67 -9.43 -0.46
CA GLN A 33 -1.41 -8.76 -0.18
C GLN A 33 -1.69 -7.40 0.45
N ILE A 34 -0.87 -7.02 1.42
CA ILE A 34 -0.76 -5.63 1.88
C ILE A 34 0.51 -5.08 1.27
N PHE A 35 0.42 -3.94 0.61
CA PHE A 35 1.58 -3.21 0.14
C PHE A 35 1.50 -1.75 0.56
N ILE A 36 2.66 -1.12 0.68
CA ILE A 36 2.79 0.30 0.92
C ILE A 36 3.33 0.96 -0.35
N LYS A 37 2.71 2.08 -0.75
CA LYS A 37 3.26 3.00 -1.73
C LYS A 37 3.97 4.14 -1.00
N THR A 38 5.23 4.36 -1.31
CA THR A 38 6.05 5.47 -0.79
C THR A 38 6.39 6.41 -1.92
N ASP A 39 6.00 7.69 -1.80
CA ASP A 39 6.36 8.77 -2.69
C ASP A 39 7.20 9.79 -1.91
N VAL A 40 8.35 10.22 -2.46
CA VAL A 40 9.22 11.24 -1.89
C VAL A 40 9.51 12.31 -2.95
N ASP A 41 9.28 13.57 -2.62
CA ASP A 41 9.43 14.69 -3.53
C ASP A 41 10.27 15.81 -2.94
N ARG A 42 11.09 16.44 -3.79
CA ARG A 42 11.81 17.66 -3.44
C ARG A 42 10.88 18.85 -3.57
N LYS A 43 10.67 19.57 -2.48
CA LYS A 43 10.02 20.87 -2.41
C LYS A 43 11.09 21.95 -2.31
N VAL A 44 11.04 22.94 -3.18
CA VAL A 44 11.92 24.11 -3.11
C VAL A 44 11.08 25.24 -2.54
N GLN A 45 11.41 25.71 -1.33
CA GLN A 45 10.84 26.97 -0.86
C GLN A 45 11.61 28.09 -1.54
N THR A 46 10.97 28.81 -2.46
CA THR A 46 11.46 30.12 -2.88
C THR A 46 11.23 31.06 -1.71
N ALA A 47 12.31 31.54 -1.09
CA ALA A 47 12.22 32.61 -0.12
C ALA A 47 11.49 33.80 -0.76
N GLU A 48 10.37 34.23 -0.20
CA GLU A 48 9.83 35.55 -0.52
C GLU A 48 10.88 36.57 -0.06
N VAL A 49 11.45 37.31 -1.02
CA VAL A 49 12.40 38.40 -0.74
C VAL A 49 11.61 39.50 -0.02
N GLN A 50 11.56 39.45 1.31
CA GLN A 50 11.12 40.55 2.14
C GLN A 50 12.38 41.31 2.60
N ASP A 51 12.59 42.47 1.96
CA ASP A 51 13.62 43.48 2.21
C ASP A 51 14.88 43.42 1.31
N PRO A 52 14.99 44.31 0.29
CA PRO A 52 16.17 44.42 -0.57
C PRO A 52 17.42 45.03 0.11
N ARG A 53 17.38 45.31 1.43
CA ARG A 53 18.53 45.82 2.20
C ARG A 53 19.21 44.77 3.08
N VAL A 54 18.68 43.55 3.14
CA VAL A 54 19.28 42.45 3.88
C VAL A 54 20.08 41.60 2.89
N GLU A 55 21.41 41.71 2.92
CA GLU A 55 22.30 40.71 2.30
C GLU A 55 22.26 39.41 3.13
N THR A 56 21.11 38.75 3.18
CA THR A 56 21.08 37.34 3.54
C THR A 56 21.22 36.55 2.25
N ALA A 57 22.41 35.99 2.08
CA ALA A 57 22.65 34.84 1.21
C ALA A 57 21.90 33.61 1.77
N ASP A 58 20.58 33.71 1.95
CA ASP A 58 19.74 32.58 2.32
C ASP A 58 19.51 31.78 1.04
N LEU A 59 20.41 30.82 0.83
CA LEU A 59 20.22 29.78 -0.18
C LEU A 59 18.81 29.18 -0.01
N PRO A 60 18.07 28.95 -1.10
CA PRO A 60 16.72 28.40 -1.02
C PRO A 60 16.75 27.10 -0.21
N LYS A 61 16.06 27.09 0.93
CA LYS A 61 15.93 25.89 1.77
C LYS A 61 15.21 24.82 0.96
N VAL A 62 15.89 23.70 0.75
CA VAL A 62 15.33 22.53 0.10
C VAL A 62 14.65 21.70 1.16
N GLN A 63 13.39 21.33 0.94
CA GLN A 63 12.63 20.46 1.82
C GLN A 63 12.31 19.17 1.08
N CYS A 64 12.39 18.02 1.73
CA CYS A 64 11.91 16.76 1.18
C CYS A 64 10.53 16.46 1.78
N GLY A 65 9.51 16.37 0.94
CA GLY A 65 8.19 15.86 1.31
C GLY A 65 8.09 14.35 1.11
N TRP A 66 7.28 13.67 1.90
CA TRP A 66 6.96 12.26 1.70
C TRP A 66 5.51 11.94 1.97
N ARG A 67 5.04 10.89 1.30
CA ARG A 67 3.72 10.27 1.47
C ARG A 67 3.87 8.77 1.44
N VAL A 68 3.38 8.11 2.47
CA VAL A 68 3.41 6.66 2.64
C VAL A 68 1.96 6.20 2.83
N GLN A 69 1.44 5.41 1.90
CA GLN A 69 0.05 4.95 1.92
C GLN A 69 0.00 3.43 1.86
N ALA A 70 -0.89 2.84 2.66
CA ALA A 70 -1.10 1.41 2.66
C ALA A 70 -2.30 1.01 1.79
N TYR A 71 -2.21 -0.16 1.16
CA TYR A 71 -3.25 -0.74 0.34
C TYR A 71 -3.40 -2.22 0.68
N LEU A 72 -4.64 -2.71 0.68
CA LEU A 72 -4.97 -4.12 0.69
C LEU A 72 -5.44 -4.50 -0.71
N GLN A 73 -4.79 -5.49 -1.30
CA GLN A 73 -5.12 -6.00 -2.62
C GLN A 73 -5.52 -7.46 -2.53
N ARG A 74 -6.59 -7.80 -3.26
CA ARG A 74 -7.15 -9.15 -3.33
C ARG A 74 -7.26 -9.61 -4.78
N ASN A 75 -6.89 -10.85 -5.01
CA ASN A 75 -7.22 -11.61 -6.21
C ASN A 75 -7.99 -12.87 -5.83
N THR A 76 -9.05 -13.23 -6.56
CA THR A 76 -9.74 -14.50 -6.34
C THR A 76 -9.50 -15.43 -7.52
N CYS A 77 -8.94 -16.59 -7.26
CA CYS A 77 -8.70 -17.62 -8.28
C CYS A 77 -9.59 -18.84 -8.06
N PHE A 78 -9.99 -19.49 -9.13
CA PHE A 78 -10.89 -20.65 -9.13
C PHE A 78 -10.27 -21.79 -9.93
N TRP A 79 -10.43 -23.01 -9.43
CA TRP A 79 -10.21 -24.23 -10.20
C TRP A 79 -11.58 -24.78 -10.59
N SER A 80 -11.88 -24.73 -11.88
CA SER A 80 -13.05 -25.40 -12.42
C SER A 80 -12.90 -26.93 -12.35
N MET A 81 -14.03 -27.64 -12.38
CA MET A 81 -14.03 -29.11 -12.39
C MET A 81 -13.28 -29.73 -13.59
N SER A 82 -13.10 -29.01 -14.69
CA SER A 82 -12.32 -29.45 -15.86
C SER A 82 -10.81 -29.20 -15.72
N GLY A 83 -10.36 -28.71 -14.56
CA GLY A 83 -8.95 -28.41 -14.29
C GLY A 83 -8.47 -27.06 -14.81
N LEU A 84 -9.35 -26.22 -15.37
CA LEU A 84 -8.99 -24.85 -15.75
C LEU A 84 -8.83 -23.96 -14.53
N PHE A 85 -7.71 -23.26 -14.47
CA PHE A 85 -7.40 -22.25 -13.46
C PHE A 85 -7.60 -20.85 -14.03
N SER A 86 -8.35 -20.01 -13.32
CA SER A 86 -8.57 -18.61 -13.71
C SER A 86 -8.64 -17.73 -12.46
N CYS A 87 -8.24 -16.47 -12.60
CA CYS A 87 -8.28 -15.47 -11.54
C CYS A 87 -9.09 -14.26 -11.99
N THR A 88 -9.74 -13.61 -11.03
CA THR A 88 -10.38 -12.31 -11.25
C THR A 88 -9.34 -11.22 -11.47
N ASP A 89 -9.82 -10.04 -11.85
CA ASP A 89 -9.01 -8.84 -11.76
C ASP A 89 -8.57 -8.57 -10.33
N LEU A 90 -7.44 -7.86 -10.21
CA LEU A 90 -6.93 -7.36 -8.94
C LEU A 90 -7.84 -6.25 -8.42
N VAL A 91 -8.31 -6.41 -7.19
CA VAL A 91 -9.05 -5.37 -6.47
C VAL A 91 -8.12 -4.79 -5.42
N SER A 92 -7.88 -3.49 -5.45
CA SER A 92 -7.04 -2.79 -4.47
C SER A 92 -7.86 -1.73 -3.74
N ASP A 93 -7.86 -1.81 -2.41
CA ASP A 93 -8.48 -0.84 -1.53
C ASP A 93 -7.41 -0.09 -0.73
N GLU A 94 -7.54 1.23 -0.64
CA GLU A 94 -6.69 2.03 0.25
C GLU A 94 -7.05 1.73 1.71
N LEU A 95 -6.03 1.47 2.53
CA LEU A 95 -6.18 1.32 3.97
C LEU A 95 -6.09 2.69 4.64
N PRO A 96 -6.75 2.90 5.80
CA PRO A 96 -6.69 4.17 6.52
C PRO A 96 -5.31 4.48 7.12
N ASP A 97 -4.41 3.49 7.12
CA ASP A 97 -3.04 3.61 7.61
C ASP A 97 -2.17 4.37 6.59
N ALA A 98 -1.74 5.58 6.96
CA ALA A 98 -0.84 6.40 6.16
C ALA A 98 0.08 7.25 7.03
N GLU A 99 1.25 7.62 6.50
CA GLU A 99 2.14 8.62 7.08
C GLU A 99 2.49 9.67 6.03
N THR A 100 2.48 10.94 6.40
CA THR A 100 2.92 12.04 5.53
C THR A 100 3.76 13.00 6.34
N GLY A 101 4.68 13.70 5.68
CA GLY A 101 5.49 14.70 6.34
C GLY A 101 6.40 15.43 5.37
N ALA A 102 7.17 16.35 5.93
CA ALA A 102 8.22 17.05 5.21
C ALA A 102 9.32 17.47 6.18
N ALA A 103 10.57 17.48 5.74
CA ALA A 103 11.72 17.86 6.55
C ALA A 103 12.77 18.57 5.68
N ASP A 104 13.49 19.50 6.30
CA ASP A 104 14.54 20.25 5.61
C ASP A 104 15.68 19.30 5.22
N LEU A 105 16.21 19.52 4.03
CA LEU A 105 17.38 18.81 3.54
C LEU A 105 18.63 19.47 4.10
N ASP A 106 19.51 18.68 4.69
CA ASP A 106 20.83 19.16 5.10
C ASP A 106 21.58 19.69 3.86
N PRO A 107 22.01 20.97 3.86
CA PRO A 107 22.76 21.57 2.76
C PRO A 107 24.00 20.76 2.34
N ALA A 108 24.58 19.96 3.25
CA ALA A 108 25.71 19.08 2.95
C ALA A 108 25.38 17.89 2.04
N GLN A 109 24.08 17.59 1.79
CA GLN A 109 23.61 16.41 1.05
C GLN A 109 22.84 16.74 -0.25
N ALA A 110 23.00 17.97 -0.76
CA ALA A 110 22.04 18.64 -1.66
C ALA A 110 21.78 18.05 -3.06
N THR A 111 22.54 17.05 -3.54
CA THR A 111 22.45 16.63 -4.95
C THR A 111 21.54 15.42 -5.23
N ASP A 112 21.19 14.58 -4.25
CA ASP A 112 20.27 13.43 -4.46
C ASP A 112 19.47 12.99 -3.22
N ALA A 113 19.43 13.81 -2.16
CA ALA A 113 18.98 13.33 -0.84
C ALA A 113 17.46 13.24 -0.64
N CYS A 114 16.62 13.82 -1.49
CA CYS A 114 15.15 13.60 -1.45
C CYS A 114 14.72 12.33 -2.19
N GLY A 115 15.35 11.20 -1.86
CA GLY A 115 15.04 9.88 -2.41
C GLY A 115 14.35 8.96 -1.40
N LEU A 116 14.09 7.72 -1.80
CA LEU A 116 13.49 6.69 -0.92
C LEU A 116 14.37 6.34 0.30
N SER A 117 15.66 6.69 0.25
CA SER A 117 16.62 6.54 1.35
C SER A 117 16.65 7.73 2.31
N PHE A 118 15.90 8.80 2.06
CA PHE A 118 15.80 9.94 2.96
C PHE A 118 15.31 9.48 4.34
N ALA A 119 16.13 9.67 5.38
CA ALA A 119 15.93 9.00 6.67
C ALA A 119 14.52 9.20 7.25
N PRO A 120 13.94 10.42 7.30
CA PRO A 120 12.57 10.61 7.78
C PRO A 120 11.51 9.84 6.98
N ALA A 121 11.64 9.77 5.65
CA ALA A 121 10.71 9.03 4.80
C ALA A 121 10.85 7.52 4.98
N ARG A 122 12.09 7.03 5.09
CA ARG A 122 12.39 5.62 5.36
C ARG A 122 11.85 5.18 6.72
N GLU A 123 12.06 5.97 7.76
CA GLU A 123 11.57 5.67 9.11
C GLU A 123 10.04 5.67 9.19
N ALA A 124 9.38 6.59 8.48
CA ALA A 124 7.91 6.59 8.34
C ALA A 124 7.41 5.32 7.65
N ARG A 125 8.10 4.88 6.59
CA ARG A 125 7.80 3.61 5.94
C ARG A 125 7.98 2.43 6.89
N GLU A 126 9.11 2.33 7.59
CA GLU A 126 9.41 1.23 8.51
C GLU A 126 8.40 1.12 9.66
N ARG A 127 7.96 2.26 10.23
CA ARG A 127 6.91 2.28 11.25
C ARG A 127 5.57 1.77 10.72
N LEU A 128 5.18 2.22 9.52
CA LEU A 128 3.95 1.76 8.89
C LEU A 128 4.01 0.28 8.52
N GLU A 129 5.14 -0.20 8.00
CA GLU A 129 5.39 -1.62 7.69
C GLU A 129 5.21 -2.49 8.94
N ALA A 130 5.84 -2.12 10.06
CA ALA A 130 5.73 -2.84 11.31
C ALA A 130 4.28 -2.90 11.83
N LYS A 131 3.56 -1.76 11.78
CA LYS A 131 2.15 -1.68 12.20
C LYS A 131 1.25 -2.59 11.35
N LEU A 132 1.43 -2.57 10.03
CA LEU A 132 0.61 -3.36 9.11
C LEU A 132 0.90 -4.85 9.21
N SER A 133 2.19 -5.22 9.31
CA SER A 133 2.61 -6.62 9.45
C SER A 133 1.98 -7.27 10.68
N ALA A 134 2.02 -6.59 11.83
CA ALA A 134 1.46 -7.09 13.08
C ALA A 134 -0.06 -7.34 13.05
N GLY A 135 -0.80 -6.71 12.13
CA GLY A 135 -2.25 -6.84 12.01
C GLY A 135 -2.72 -7.31 10.63
N ALA A 136 -1.86 -7.99 9.86
CA ALA A 136 -2.16 -8.38 8.49
C ALA A 136 -3.30 -9.41 8.40
N GLU A 137 -3.23 -10.48 9.20
CA GLU A 137 -4.24 -11.55 9.19
C GLU A 137 -5.64 -11.02 9.54
N ALA A 138 -5.73 -10.13 10.53
CA ALA A 138 -7.00 -9.50 10.91
C ALA A 138 -7.60 -8.69 9.76
N ARG A 139 -6.77 -7.98 8.98
CA ARG A 139 -7.24 -7.23 7.80
C ARG A 139 -7.71 -8.15 6.67
N PHE A 140 -7.03 -9.28 6.45
CA PHE A 140 -7.48 -10.29 5.49
C PHE A 140 -8.80 -10.92 5.91
N GLU A 141 -8.96 -11.20 7.20
CA GLU A 141 -10.21 -11.72 7.77
C GLU A 141 -11.35 -10.71 7.63
N ASP A 142 -11.10 -9.43 7.91
CA ASP A 142 -12.08 -8.37 7.76
C ASP A 142 -12.52 -8.20 6.31
N ASP A 143 -11.59 -8.16 5.35
CA ASP A 143 -11.95 -8.08 3.94
C ASP A 143 -12.73 -9.32 3.46
N TYR A 144 -12.32 -10.52 3.90
CA TYR A 144 -13.08 -11.74 3.63
C TYR A 144 -14.52 -11.63 4.13
N ARG A 145 -14.69 -11.25 5.40
CA ARG A 145 -15.98 -11.21 6.07
C ARG A 145 -16.89 -10.11 5.52
N LEU A 146 -16.34 -8.93 5.27
CA LEU A 146 -17.11 -7.72 4.96
C LEU A 146 -17.31 -7.52 3.46
N LYS A 147 -16.41 -8.03 2.60
CA LYS A 147 -16.50 -7.83 1.15
C LYS A 147 -16.57 -9.13 0.35
N LEU A 148 -15.58 -10.02 0.49
CA LEU A 148 -15.48 -11.19 -0.40
C LEU A 148 -16.64 -12.19 -0.19
N ARG A 149 -16.89 -12.60 1.06
CA ARG A 149 -17.93 -13.59 1.35
C ARG A 149 -19.32 -13.09 0.93
N PRO A 150 -19.73 -11.85 1.26
CA PRO A 150 -20.97 -11.28 0.73
C PRO A 150 -21.05 -11.34 -0.81
N LEU A 151 -20.00 -10.91 -1.51
CA LEU A 151 -19.93 -10.94 -2.97
C LEU A 151 -20.16 -12.34 -3.54
N LEU A 152 -19.50 -13.36 -2.98
CA LEU A 152 -19.64 -14.74 -3.43
C LEU A 152 -21.06 -15.28 -3.14
N THR A 153 -21.58 -15.03 -1.93
CA THR A 153 -22.89 -15.53 -1.52
C THR A 153 -24.06 -14.86 -2.25
N ALA A 154 -23.89 -13.63 -2.75
CA ALA A 154 -24.92 -12.93 -3.52
C ALA A 154 -25.36 -13.71 -4.77
N SER A 155 -24.50 -14.57 -5.31
CA SER A 155 -24.80 -15.43 -6.46
C SER A 155 -25.44 -16.79 -6.09
N GLY A 156 -25.85 -16.97 -4.83
CA GLY A 156 -26.42 -18.22 -4.29
C GLY A 156 -25.38 -19.30 -4.00
N VAL A 157 -24.10 -18.93 -3.89
CA VAL A 157 -23.00 -19.84 -3.57
C VAL A 157 -22.88 -20.00 -2.06
N GLN A 158 -22.77 -21.23 -1.59
CA GLN A 158 -22.35 -21.53 -0.23
C GLN A 158 -20.82 -21.50 -0.16
N VAL A 159 -20.27 -20.79 0.82
CA VAL A 159 -18.82 -20.60 0.97
C VAL A 159 -18.35 -21.28 2.25
N ARG A 160 -17.34 -22.13 2.15
CA ARG A 160 -16.66 -22.75 3.28
C ARG A 160 -15.15 -22.54 3.17
N ARG A 161 -14.46 -22.41 4.30
CA ARG A 161 -13.00 -22.47 4.31
C ARG A 161 -12.57 -23.91 4.08
N ALA A 162 -11.57 -24.09 3.23
CA ALA A 162 -10.90 -25.37 3.12
C ALA A 162 -9.91 -25.52 4.31
N PRO A 163 -9.67 -26.76 4.76
CA PRO A 163 -8.61 -27.03 5.73
C PRO A 163 -7.21 -26.68 5.20
#